data_AF-A0A7C5CQ04-F1
#
_entry.id   AF-A0A7C5CQ04-F1
#
_cell.length_a   1.000
_cell.length_b   1.000
_cell.length_c   1.000
_cell.angle_alpha   90.00
_cell.angle_beta   90.00
_cell.angle_gamma   90.00
#
_symmetry.space_group_name_H-M   'P 1'
#
loop_
_entity.id
_entity.type
_entity.pdbx_description
1 polymer ?
#
loop_
_entity_poly.entity_id
_entity_poly.type
_entity_poly.pdbx_seq_one_letter_code
_entity_poly.pdbx_strand_id
1 'polypeptide(L)'
;MANDKSATPMALTGTIRVPIDVPNHQKEYLVQITPPGPMATLEELEQALEHNRDQLSKAMEEIKETVRKEIIDQPMPFLLNYNSPTQLAIMAHLNINVLIPMINIKGGAVDYHKLETLNVKDRVELIHNMAQRNILEGLGKEQKPFHFAVLGAILLALTVLLVLATG
;
A
#
# COMPACT_ATOMS: atom_id res chain seq x y z
N MET A 1 5.26 32.19 -11.26
CA MET A 1 6.45 31.31 -11.32
C MET A 1 5.94 29.90 -11.52
N ALA A 2 6.14 29.34 -12.71
CA ALA A 2 5.70 27.98 -13.03
C ALA A 2 6.60 27.01 -12.26
N ASN A 3 6.04 26.30 -11.29
CA ASN A 3 6.77 25.26 -10.57
C ASN A 3 6.84 24.04 -11.48
N ASP A 4 8.04 23.80 -11.98
CA ASP A 4 8.41 22.71 -12.87
C ASP A 4 7.96 21.39 -12.25
N LYS A 5 7.14 20.63 -12.98
CA LYS A 5 6.69 19.30 -12.55
C LYS A 5 7.89 18.37 -12.64
N SER A 6 8.65 18.40 -11.55
CA SER A 6 9.78 17.54 -11.18
C SER A 6 9.94 16.34 -12.10
N ALA A 7 11.00 16.41 -12.92
CA ALA A 7 11.52 15.34 -13.73
C ALA A 7 11.38 13.99 -13.03
N THR A 8 10.55 13.13 -13.61
CA THR A 8 10.41 11.72 -13.23
C THR A 8 11.79 11.07 -13.33
N PRO A 9 12.31 10.40 -12.30
CA PRO A 9 13.58 9.70 -12.43
C PRO A 9 13.38 8.50 -13.36
N MET A 10 13.67 8.67 -14.65
CA MET A 10 13.84 7.58 -15.63
C MET A 10 15.25 6.96 -15.53
N ALA A 11 15.93 7.11 -14.39
CA ALA A 11 17.24 6.51 -14.20
C ALA A 11 17.05 5.02 -13.91
N LEU A 12 17.30 4.18 -14.93
CA LEU A 12 17.23 2.71 -14.85
C LEU A 12 18.28 2.10 -13.90
N THR A 13 19.19 2.92 -13.35
CA THR A 13 20.29 2.51 -12.48
C THR A 13 20.70 3.62 -11.52
N GLY A 14 21.18 3.25 -10.33
CA GLY A 14 21.76 4.18 -9.36
C GLY A 14 20.87 4.48 -8.15
N THR A 15 21.19 5.55 -7.44
CA THR A 15 20.48 5.97 -6.22
C THR A 15 19.30 6.87 -6.58
N ILE A 16 18.09 6.38 -6.37
CA ILE A 16 16.84 7.11 -6.64
C ILE A 16 16.28 7.66 -5.34
N ARG A 17 15.83 8.92 -5.40
CA ARG A 17 15.06 9.58 -4.35
C ARG A 17 13.59 9.43 -4.66
N VAL A 18 12.84 8.83 -3.75
CA VAL A 18 11.39 8.65 -3.87
C VAL A 18 10.72 9.36 -2.69
N PRO A 19 10.12 10.54 -2.91
CA PRO A 19 9.32 11.19 -1.88
C PRO A 19 7.99 10.46 -1.74
N ILE A 20 7.71 9.95 -0.54
CA ILE A 20 6.42 9.36 -0.19
C ILE A 20 5.68 10.36 0.72
N ASP A 21 4.50 10.76 0.26
CA ASP A 21 3.62 11.71 0.94
C ASP A 21 2.31 11.01 1.32
N VAL A 22 2.30 10.44 2.53
CA VAL A 22 1.11 9.82 3.12
C VAL A 22 0.81 10.46 4.47
N PRO A 23 -0.47 10.48 4.93
CA PRO A 23 -0.83 11.10 6.20
C PRO A 23 0.03 10.59 7.36
N ASN A 24 0.57 11.53 8.15
CA ASN A 24 1.49 11.29 9.28
C ASN A 24 2.87 10.71 8.93
N HIS A 25 3.16 10.38 7.67
CA HIS A 25 4.43 9.76 7.25
C HIS A 25 4.94 10.36 5.94
N GLN A 26 5.35 11.63 5.99
CA GLN A 26 6.05 12.29 4.89
C GLN A 26 7.54 12.02 4.98
N LYS A 27 8.10 11.28 4.02
CA LYS A 27 9.52 10.92 4.03
C LYS A 27 10.09 10.72 2.64
N GLU A 28 11.32 11.16 2.45
CA GLU A 28 12.13 10.79 1.29
C GLU A 28 12.86 9.47 1.54
N TYR A 29 12.67 8.52 0.63
CA TYR A 29 13.39 7.25 0.61
C TYR A 29 14.50 7.30 -0.41
N LEU A 30 15.69 6.86 0.01
CA LEU A 30 16.85 6.72 -0.84
C LEU A 30 17.03 5.24 -1.14
N VAL A 31 16.80 4.84 -2.39
CA VAL A 31 16.86 3.44 -2.81
C VAL A 31 17.89 3.28 -3.91
N GLN A 32 18.75 2.29 -3.77
CA GLN A 32 19.73 1.95 -4.78
C GLN A 32 19.21 0.83 -5.66
N ILE A 33 19.18 1.06 -6.96
CA ILE A 33 18.91 0.02 -7.96
C ILE A 33 20.23 -0.39 -8.57
N THR A 34 20.50 -1.69 -8.53
CA THR A 34 21.58 -2.31 -9.30
C THR A 34 20.94 -3.14 -10.41
N PRO A 35 21.23 -2.85 -11.69
CA PRO A 35 20.70 -3.64 -12.77
C PRO A 35 21.26 -5.06 -12.69
N PRO A 36 20.52 -6.08 -13.17
CA PRO A 36 21.05 -7.42 -13.35
C PRO A 36 22.32 -7.39 -14.21
N GLY A 37 23.25 -8.31 -13.93
CA GLY A 37 24.50 -8.41 -14.67
C GLY A 37 24.25 -8.66 -16.16
N PRO A 38 25.12 -8.16 -17.07
CA PRO A 38 24.92 -8.31 -18.51
C PRO A 38 24.86 -9.78 -18.97
N MET A 39 25.51 -10.67 -18.21
CA MET A 39 25.56 -12.11 -18.45
C MET A 39 24.39 -12.89 -17.81
N ALA A 40 23.44 -12.22 -17.14
CA ALA A 40 22.30 -12.90 -16.54
C ALA A 40 21.50 -13.67 -17.60
N THR A 41 21.15 -14.92 -17.28
CA THR A 41 20.37 -15.78 -18.16
C THR A 41 18.90 -15.35 -18.17
N LEU A 42 18.13 -15.80 -19.16
CA LEU A 42 16.69 -15.52 -19.21
C LEU A 42 15.98 -16.07 -17.96
N GLU A 43 16.30 -17.30 -17.57
CA GLU A 43 15.75 -17.96 -16.38
C GLU A 43 16.07 -17.20 -15.09
N GLU A 44 17.30 -16.71 -14.93
CA GLU A 44 17.68 -15.89 -13.77
C GLU A 44 16.90 -14.59 -13.69
N LEU A 45 16.63 -13.94 -14.83
CA LEU A 45 15.85 -12.71 -14.87
C LEU A 45 14.37 -12.96 -14.55
N GLU A 46 13.79 -14.04 -15.06
CA GLU A 46 12.41 -14.44 -14.78
C GLU A 46 12.24 -14.80 -13.29
N GLN A 47 13.17 -15.55 -12.73
CA GLN A 47 13.19 -15.87 -11.30
C GLN A 47 13.36 -14.61 -10.43
N ALA A 48 14.21 -13.67 -10.85
CA ALA A 48 14.34 -12.39 -10.18
C ALA A 48 13.05 -11.56 -10.26
N LEU A 49 12.33 -11.59 -11.39
CA LEU A 49 11.05 -10.91 -11.55
C LEU A 49 10.00 -11.48 -10.59
N GLU A 50 9.89 -12.80 -10.51
CA GLU A 50 8.99 -13.47 -9.57
C GLU A 50 9.34 -13.13 -8.11
N HIS A 51 10.61 -13.19 -7.76
CA HIS A 51 11.09 -12.83 -6.42
C HIS A 51 10.74 -11.39 -6.05
N ASN A 52 10.96 -10.42 -6.95
CA ASN A 52 10.62 -9.03 -6.67
C ASN A 52 9.10 -8.81 -6.57
N ARG A 53 8.29 -9.54 -7.35
CA ARG A 53 6.83 -9.50 -7.21
C ARG A 53 6.37 -10.03 -5.85
N ASP A 54 6.96 -11.12 -5.37
CA ASP A 54 6.68 -11.68 -4.05
C ASP A 54 7.12 -10.72 -2.92
N GLN A 55 8.35 -10.19 -2.98
CA GLN A 55 8.83 -9.20 -2.02
C GLN A 55 7.94 -7.97 -1.96
N LEU A 56 7.50 -7.48 -3.12
CA LEU A 56 6.60 -6.35 -3.20
C LEU A 56 5.26 -6.65 -2.54
N SER A 57 4.68 -7.83 -2.81
CA SER A 57 3.43 -8.25 -2.16
C SER A 57 3.56 -8.33 -0.64
N LYS A 58 4.66 -8.91 -0.14
CA LYS A 58 4.94 -9.01 1.30
C LYS A 58 5.10 -7.64 1.96
N ALA A 59 5.89 -6.77 1.34
CA ALA A 59 6.10 -5.40 1.80
C ALA A 59 4.79 -4.60 1.85
N MET A 60 3.92 -4.77 0.85
CA MET A 60 2.60 -4.13 0.82
C MET A 60 1.69 -4.62 1.94
N GLU A 61 1.78 -5.91 2.31
CA GLU A 61 1.01 -6.46 3.42
C GLU A 61 1.52 -5.95 4.77
N GLU A 62 2.83 -5.86 4.96
CA GLU A 62 3.43 -5.27 6.16
C GLU A 62 3.07 -3.78 6.33
N ILE A 63 2.97 -3.02 5.23
CA ILE A 63 2.46 -1.64 5.25
C ILE A 63 1.03 -1.63 5.79
N LYS A 64 0.13 -2.46 5.24
CA LYS A 64 -1.27 -2.51 5.70
C LYS A 64 -1.36 -2.86 7.18
N GLU A 65 -0.58 -3.84 7.63
CA GLU A 65 -0.56 -4.26 9.02
C GLU A 65 -0.03 -3.16 9.95
N THR A 66 0.97 -2.40 9.50
CA THR A 66 1.48 -1.24 10.26
C THR A 66 0.42 -0.13 10.35
N VAL A 67 -0.29 0.15 9.24
CA VAL A 67 -1.44 1.08 9.23
C VAL A 67 -2.55 0.59 10.17
N ARG A 68 -2.83 -0.72 10.17
CA ARG A 68 -3.80 -1.33 11.08
C ARG A 68 -3.43 -1.07 12.54
N LYS A 69 -2.19 -1.34 12.91
CA LYS A 69 -1.68 -1.09 14.26
C LYS A 69 -1.74 0.39 14.64
N GLU A 70 -1.36 1.28 13.73
CA GLU A 70 -1.45 2.73 13.97
C GLU A 70 -2.88 3.18 14.30
N ILE A 71 -3.86 2.72 13.52
CA ILE A 71 -5.26 3.16 13.67
C ILE A 71 -5.95 2.48 14.85
N ILE A 72 -5.77 1.16 15.02
CA ILE A 72 -6.50 0.35 16.00
C ILE A 72 -5.81 0.36 17.36
N ASP A 73 -4.53 0.02 17.40
CA ASP A 73 -3.80 -0.20 18.65
C ASP A 73 -3.21 1.11 19.20
N GLN A 74 -3.09 2.14 18.34
CA GLN A 74 -2.56 3.47 18.66
C GLN A 74 -1.26 3.45 19.49
N PRO A 75 -0.25 2.65 19.11
CA PRO A 75 1.00 2.60 19.85
C PRO A 75 1.76 3.92 19.71
N MET A 76 2.74 4.13 20.59
CA MET A 76 3.66 5.28 20.46
C MET A 76 4.33 5.26 19.06
N PRO A 77 4.45 6.40 18.36
CA PRO A 77 4.89 6.43 16.96
C PRO A 77 6.22 5.73 16.65
N PHE A 78 7.18 5.74 17.58
CA PHE A 78 8.49 5.09 17.41
C PHE A 78 8.44 3.55 17.40
N LEU A 79 7.30 2.96 17.76
CA LEU A 79 7.08 1.50 17.71
C LEU A 79 6.56 1.04 16.34
N LEU A 80 6.15 1.96 15.46
CA LEU A 80 5.65 1.65 14.13
C LEU A 80 6.79 1.68 13.12
N ASN A 81 6.99 0.58 12.39
CA ASN A 81 8.02 0.46 11.38
C ASN A 81 7.45 0.57 9.96
N TYR A 82 7.27 1.80 9.49
CA TYR A 82 6.93 2.06 8.09
C TYR A 82 8.14 2.03 7.15
N ASN A 83 9.32 2.35 7.69
CA ASN A 83 10.49 2.60 6.86
C ASN A 83 10.93 1.37 6.08
N SER A 84 11.09 0.25 6.77
CA SER A 84 11.56 -1.01 6.16
C SER A 84 10.64 -1.52 5.06
N PRO A 85 9.34 -1.73 5.31
CA PRO A 85 8.46 -2.26 4.26
C PRO A 85 8.24 -1.26 3.12
N THR A 86 8.22 0.05 3.40
CA THR A 86 8.13 1.07 2.34
C THR A 86 9.36 1.06 1.44
N GLN A 87 10.56 0.99 2.02
CA GLN A 87 11.81 0.94 1.25
C GLN A 87 11.90 -0.35 0.41
N LEU A 88 11.50 -1.50 0.97
CA LEU A 88 11.45 -2.77 0.25
C LEU A 88 10.45 -2.72 -0.92
N ALA A 89 9.26 -2.15 -0.70
CA ALA A 89 8.26 -1.98 -1.76
C ALA A 89 8.77 -1.10 -2.91
N ILE A 90 9.43 0.01 -2.57
CA ILE A 90 10.04 0.91 -3.58
C ILE A 90 11.11 0.15 -4.38
N MET A 91 12.02 -0.53 -3.70
CA MET A 91 13.11 -1.27 -4.35
C MET A 91 12.59 -2.38 -5.26
N ALA A 92 11.66 -3.19 -4.78
CA ALA A 92 11.09 -4.30 -5.55
C ALA A 92 10.32 -3.79 -6.78
N HIS A 93 9.54 -2.72 -6.64
CA HIS A 93 8.84 -2.10 -7.77
C HIS A 93 9.82 -1.59 -8.83
N LEU A 94 10.86 -0.87 -8.39
CA LEU A 94 11.87 -0.33 -9.29
C LEU A 94 12.64 -1.43 -10.02
N ASN A 95 12.96 -2.53 -9.33
CA ASN A 95 13.59 -3.69 -9.95
C ASN A 95 12.69 -4.34 -11.00
N ILE A 96 11.39 -4.49 -10.74
CA ILE A 96 10.41 -4.99 -11.74
C ILE A 96 10.45 -4.14 -13.02
N ASN A 97 10.54 -2.82 -12.88
CA ASN A 97 10.58 -1.90 -14.01
C ASN A 97 11.85 -2.05 -14.86
N VAL A 98 12.94 -2.55 -14.29
CA VAL A 98 14.19 -2.87 -15.01
C VAL A 98 14.15 -4.29 -15.59
N LEU A 99 13.62 -5.26 -14.85
CA LEU A 99 13.61 -6.67 -15.22
C LEU A 99 12.74 -6.97 -16.44
N ILE A 100 11.52 -6.41 -16.49
CA ILE A 100 10.57 -6.69 -17.58
C ILE A 100 11.16 -6.33 -18.96
N PRO A 101 11.72 -5.12 -19.18
CA PRO A 101 12.38 -4.80 -20.45
C PRO A 101 13.56 -5.73 -20.76
N MET A 102 14.37 -6.09 -19.76
CA MET A 102 15.53 -6.97 -19.97
C MET A 102 15.14 -8.39 -20.39
N ILE A 103 14.09 -8.95 -19.78
CA ILE A 103 13.54 -10.25 -20.13
C ILE A 103 13.05 -10.22 -21.59
N ASN A 104 12.27 -9.20 -21.94
CA ASN A 104 11.71 -9.08 -23.29
C ASN A 104 12.80 -8.86 -24.36
N ILE A 105 13.90 -8.16 -24.04
CA ILE A 105 15.05 -8.02 -24.94
C ILE A 105 15.76 -9.37 -25.16
N LYS A 106 15.80 -10.25 -24.15
CA LYS A 106 16.44 -11.57 -24.23
C LYS A 106 15.52 -12.65 -24.85
N GLY A 107 14.35 -12.28 -25.35
CA GLY A 107 13.42 -13.19 -26.01
C GLY A 107 12.39 -13.84 -25.09
N GLY A 108 12.30 -13.41 -23.82
CA GLY A 108 11.17 -13.73 -22.96
C GLY A 108 9.91 -12.95 -23.36
N ALA A 109 8.77 -13.34 -22.79
CA ALA A 109 7.48 -12.71 -23.03
C ALA A 109 6.77 -12.44 -21.70
N VAL A 110 7.19 -11.38 -21.01
CA VAL A 110 6.59 -10.96 -19.74
C VAL A 110 5.96 -9.58 -19.85
N ASP A 111 4.79 -9.44 -19.27
CA ASP A 111 4.04 -8.18 -19.24
C ASP A 111 4.01 -7.57 -17.83
N TYR A 112 3.80 -6.25 -17.81
CA TYR A 112 3.51 -5.51 -16.59
C TYR A 112 2.11 -5.86 -16.08
N HIS A 113 1.99 -6.11 -14.78
CA HIS A 113 0.70 -6.07 -14.12
C HIS A 113 0.16 -4.63 -14.07
N LYS A 114 -1.17 -4.47 -14.00
CA LYS A 114 -1.82 -3.14 -14.01
C LYS A 114 -1.28 -2.15 -12.97
N LEU A 115 -0.87 -2.63 -11.79
CA LEU A 115 -0.30 -1.79 -10.74
C LEU A 115 1.22 -1.57 -10.89
N GLU A 116 1.90 -2.38 -11.71
CA GLU A 116 3.33 -2.22 -12.04
C GLU A 116 3.56 -1.08 -13.03
N THR A 117 2.55 -0.69 -13.81
CA THR A 117 2.64 0.45 -14.73
C THR A 117 2.48 1.81 -14.04
N LEU A 118 2.04 1.83 -12.77
CA LEU A 118 2.01 3.05 -11.99
C LEU A 118 3.44 3.50 -11.67
N ASN A 119 3.66 4.80 -11.50
CA ASN A 119 4.93 5.24 -10.97
C ASN A 119 5.11 4.66 -9.53
N VAL A 120 6.36 4.49 -9.09
CA VAL A 120 6.64 3.85 -7.79
C VAL A 120 6.02 4.61 -6.62
N LYS A 121 6.01 5.95 -6.69
CA LYS A 121 5.46 6.83 -5.67
C LYS A 121 3.96 6.58 -5.51
N ASP A 122 3.20 6.79 -6.58
CA ASP A 122 1.75 6.64 -6.66
C ASP A 122 1.34 5.24 -6.23
N ARG A 123 2.07 4.19 -6.62
CA ARG A 123 1.73 2.82 -6.20
C ARG A 123 1.87 2.63 -4.69
N VAL A 124 2.94 3.13 -4.09
CA VAL A 124 3.18 3.01 -2.65
C VAL A 124 2.17 3.86 -1.87
N GLU A 125 1.94 5.11 -2.29
CA GLU A 125 0.94 6.00 -1.68
C GLU A 125 -0.48 5.44 -1.80
N LEU A 126 -0.84 4.88 -2.96
CA LEU A 126 -2.14 4.23 -3.16
C LEU A 126 -2.39 3.15 -2.12
N ILE A 127 -1.37 2.38 -1.75
CA ILE A 127 -1.49 1.26 -0.81
C ILE A 127 -1.65 1.75 0.62
N HIS A 128 -0.89 2.75 1.02
CA HIS A 128 -1.10 3.42 2.31
C HIS A 128 -2.52 3.99 2.40
N ASN A 129 -2.96 4.73 1.39
CA ASN A 129 -4.28 5.36 1.37
C ASN A 129 -5.41 4.32 1.36
N MET A 130 -5.27 3.25 0.58
CA MET A 130 -6.22 2.14 0.57
C MET A 130 -6.26 1.41 1.91
N ALA A 131 -5.11 1.16 2.54
CA ALA A 131 -5.04 0.53 3.85
C ALA A 131 -5.79 1.37 4.89
N GLN A 132 -5.45 2.66 4.98
CA GLN A 132 -6.09 3.59 5.92
C GLN A 132 -7.61 3.63 5.70
N ARG A 133 -8.04 3.81 4.45
CA ARG A 133 -9.46 3.86 4.10
C ARG A 133 -10.20 2.58 4.45
N ASN A 134 -9.65 1.42 4.13
CA ASN A 134 -10.29 0.13 4.40
C ASN A 134 -10.50 -0.10 5.90
N ILE A 135 -9.52 0.28 6.72
CA ILE A 135 -9.62 0.15 8.18
C ILE A 135 -10.66 1.13 8.75
N LEU A 136 -10.63 2.40 8.32
CA LEU A 136 -11.59 3.41 8.76
C LEU A 136 -13.03 3.05 8.37
N GLU A 137 -13.24 2.57 7.14
CA GLU A 137 -14.55 2.06 6.69
C GLU A 137 -14.99 0.82 7.48
N GLY A 138 -14.06 -0.06 7.86
CA GLY A 138 -14.33 -1.21 8.72
C GLY A 138 -14.85 -0.81 10.11
N LEU A 139 -14.15 0.10 10.77
CA LEU A 139 -14.54 0.64 12.09
C LEU A 139 -15.91 1.31 12.06
N GLY A 140 -16.25 2.02 10.98
CA GLY A 140 -17.55 2.65 10.81
C GLY A 140 -18.72 1.68 10.55
N LYS A 141 -18.45 0.41 10.19
CA LYS A 141 -19.47 -0.62 10.00
C LYS A 141 -19.79 -1.39 11.29
N GLU A 142 -18.81 -1.60 12.16
CA GLU A 142 -19.01 -2.31 13.43
C GLU A 142 -19.81 -1.52 14.47
N GLN A 143 -19.84 -0.17 14.39
CA GLN A 143 -20.63 0.65 15.32
C GLN A 143 -22.14 0.68 15.00
N LYS A 144 -22.53 0.44 13.74
CA LYS A 144 -23.93 0.56 13.29
C LYS A 144 -24.91 -0.45 13.91
N PRO A 145 -24.62 -1.76 14.05
CA PRO A 145 -25.62 -2.72 14.53
C PRO A 145 -26.08 -2.44 15.97
N PHE A 146 -25.19 -1.93 16.83
CA PHE A 146 -25.52 -1.67 18.24
C PHE A 146 -26.52 -0.53 18.43
N HIS A 147 -26.33 0.60 17.73
CA HIS A 147 -27.22 1.75 17.86
C HIS A 147 -28.64 1.48 17.33
N PHE A 148 -28.78 0.74 16.23
CA PHE A 148 -30.11 0.37 15.71
C PHE A 148 -30.83 -0.64 16.61
N ALA A 149 -30.12 -1.59 17.23
CA ALA A 149 -30.71 -2.55 18.15
C ALA A 149 -31.23 -1.87 19.43
N VAL A 150 -30.46 -0.94 20.01
CA VAL A 150 -30.86 -0.18 21.20
C VAL A 150 -32.04 0.75 20.90
N LEU A 151 -32.00 1.48 19.78
CA LEU A 151 -33.14 2.31 19.34
C LEU A 151 -34.39 1.47 19.10
N GLY A 152 -34.26 0.30 18.46
CA GLY A 152 -35.36 -0.63 18.26
C GLY A 152 -35.97 -1.14 19.58
N ALA A 153 -35.14 -1.50 20.55
CA ALA A 153 -35.58 -1.94 21.87
C ALA A 153 -36.29 -0.83 22.65
N ILE A 154 -35.78 0.40 22.60
CA ILE A 154 -36.42 1.56 23.24
C ILE A 154 -37.78 1.88 22.60
N LEU A 155 -37.85 1.86 21.27
CA LEU A 155 -39.11 2.11 20.56
C LEU A 155 -40.17 1.05 20.90
N LEU A 156 -39.74 -0.22 20.97
CA LEU A 156 -40.62 -1.33 21.30
C LEU A 156 -41.11 -1.25 22.76
N ALA A 157 -40.22 -0.93 23.71
CA ALA A 157 -40.60 -0.70 25.10
C ALA A 157 -41.60 0.45 25.27
N LEU A 158 -41.40 1.56 24.54
CA LEU A 158 -42.34 2.69 24.52
C LEU A 158 -43.70 2.30 23.95
N THR A 159 -43.74 1.52 22.86
CA THR A 159 -45.02 1.05 22.30
C THR A 159 -45.78 0.13 23.26
N VAL A 160 -45.09 -0.77 23.98
CA VAL A 160 -45.71 -1.65 24.97
C VAL A 160 -46.27 -0.84 26.15
N LEU A 161 -45.50 0.14 26.64
CA LEU A 161 -45.96 1.06 27.69
C LEU A 161 -47.18 1.87 27.27
N LEU A 162 -47.22 2.34 26.02
CA LEU A 162 -48.34 3.12 25.50
C LEU A 162 -49.61 2.26 25.41
N VAL A 163 -49.50 1.04 24.90
CA VAL A 163 -50.62 0.09 24.79
C VAL A 163 -51.17 -0.27 26.18
N LEU A 164 -50.30 -0.52 27.15
CA LEU A 164 -50.71 -0.81 28.54
C LEU A 164 -51.35 0.40 29.25
N ALA A 165 -50.97 1.63 28.89
CA ALA A 165 -51.54 2.84 29.48
C ALA A 165 -52.90 3.24 28.89
N THR A 166 -53.25 2.75 27.70
CA THR A 166 -54.52 3.06 27.01
C THR A 166 -55.54 1.92 27.05
N GLY A 167 -55.17 0.76 27.60
CA GLY A 167 -56.00 -0.45 27.74
C GLY A 167 -56.66 -0.59 29.10
#